data_AF-A0A8T3X9I3-F1
#
_entry.id   AF-A0A8T3X9I3-F1
#
_cell.length_a   1.000
_cell.length_b   1.000
_cell.length_c   1.000
_cell.angle_alpha   90.00
_cell.angle_beta   90.00
_cell.angle_gamma   90.00
#
_symmetry.space_group_name_H-M   'P 1'
#
loop_
_entity.id
_entity.type
_entity.pdbx_description
1 polymer ?
#
loop_
_entity_poly.entity_id
_entity_poly.type
_entity_poly.pdbx_seq_one_letter_code
_entity_poly.pdbx_strand_id
1 'polypeptide(L)'
;MLEVIGGAILIAFGFFAIFMSAEEEFTDPKTLLVLLAGVLAIIGGIWLIISTLTLGVVLRKLAGLLLGGIGLFLVFGFPDISDYQQSGMSFTGIFIGFILMIVGVYFILF
;
A
#
# COMPACT_ATOMS: atom_id res chain seq x y z
N MET A 1 1.45 12.99 -0.63
CA MET A 1 0.89 12.12 0.45
C MET A 1 -0.52 12.58 0.84
N LEU A 2 -0.74 13.87 1.06
CA LEU A 2 -2.07 14.44 1.31
C LEU A 2 -3.05 14.18 0.16
N GLU A 3 -2.60 14.24 -1.10
CA GLU A 3 -3.44 13.94 -2.28
C GLU A 3 -3.87 12.46 -2.33
N VAL A 4 -2.99 11.55 -1.91
CA VAL A 4 -3.30 10.10 -1.86
C VAL A 4 -4.35 9.83 -0.78
N ILE A 5 -4.21 10.47 0.39
CA ILE A 5 -5.19 10.38 1.48
C ILE A 5 -6.52 10.98 1.04
N GLY A 6 -6.51 12.17 0.43
CA GLY A 6 -7.71 12.81 -0.12
C GLY A 6 -8.38 11.96 -1.20
N GLY A 7 -7.59 11.36 -2.09
CA GLY A 7 -8.09 10.45 -3.12
C GLY A 7 -8.72 9.19 -2.55
N ALA A 8 -8.13 8.60 -1.50
CA ALA A 8 -8.69 7.45 -0.81
C ALA A 8 -10.02 7.79 -0.11
N ILE A 9 -10.11 8.97 0.53
CA ILE A 9 -11.35 9.47 1.15
C ILE A 9 -12.45 9.66 0.09
N LEU A 10 -12.12 10.27 -1.06
CA LEU A 10 -13.07 10.46 -2.16
C LEU A 10 -13.60 9.14 -2.72
N ILE A 11 -12.72 8.14 -2.90
CA ILE A 11 -13.11 6.80 -3.33
C ILE A 11 -14.05 6.16 -2.29
N ALA A 12 -13.70 6.22 -1.01
CA ALA A 12 -14.52 5.67 0.07
C ALA A 12 -15.91 6.33 0.13
N PHE A 13 -15.98 7.65 0.01
CA PHE A 13 -17.24 8.40 -0.07
C PHE A 13 -18.06 8.02 -1.29
N GLY A 14 -17.42 7.85 -2.45
CA GLY A 14 -18.12 7.46 -3.67
C GLY A 14 -18.69 6.05 -3.60
N PHE A 15 -17.95 5.08 -3.05
CA PHE A 15 -18.48 3.74 -2.76
C PHE A 15 -19.62 3.78 -1.75
N PHE A 16 -19.50 4.59 -0.71
CA PHE A 16 -20.55 4.77 0.28
C PHE A 16 -21.83 5.35 -0.34
N ALA A 17 -21.71 6.36 -1.21
CA ALA A 17 -22.84 6.95 -1.93
C ALA A 17 -23.54 5.92 -2.85
N ILE A 18 -22.77 5.10 -3.56
CA ILE A 18 -23.32 4.00 -4.38
C ILE A 18 -24.04 2.98 -3.51
N PHE A 19 -23.43 2.57 -2.39
CA PHE A 19 -24.00 1.60 -1.47
C PHE A 19 -25.34 2.07 -0.88
N MET A 20 -25.39 3.31 -0.39
CA MET A 20 -26.63 3.90 0.15
C MET A 20 -27.72 4.05 -0.91
N SER A 21 -27.35 4.27 -2.18
CA SER A 21 -28.30 4.43 -3.29
C SER A 21 -28.74 3.10 -3.90
N ALA A 22 -28.10 1.97 -3.56
CA ALA A 22 -28.39 0.67 -4.15
C ALA A 22 -29.73 0.07 -3.67
N GLU A 23 -30.24 0.55 -2.53
CA GLU A 23 -31.51 0.10 -1.94
C GLU A 23 -32.71 0.95 -2.41
N GLU A 24 -32.48 2.07 -3.10
CA GLU A 24 -33.53 2.97 -3.58
C GLU A 24 -33.92 2.68 -5.04
N GLU A 25 -35.17 2.93 -5.41
CA GLU A 25 -35.64 2.81 -6.79
C GLU A 25 -34.97 3.87 -7.68
N PHE A 26 -34.38 3.45 -8.81
CA PHE A 26 -33.67 4.31 -9.79
C PHE A 26 -34.56 5.33 -10.52
N THR A 27 -35.80 5.52 -10.07
CA THR A 27 -36.79 6.43 -10.64
C THR A 27 -36.70 7.83 -10.02
N ASP A 28 -36.11 8.00 -8.84
CA ASP A 28 -35.91 9.33 -8.25
C ASP A 28 -34.68 10.03 -8.87
N PRO A 29 -34.86 11.19 -9.55
CA PRO A 29 -33.74 11.97 -10.08
C PRO A 29 -32.71 12.39 -9.01
N LYS A 30 -33.08 12.46 -7.73
CA LYS A 30 -32.13 12.74 -6.64
C LYS A 30 -31.16 11.59 -6.40
N THR A 31 -31.66 10.35 -6.33
CA THR A 31 -30.86 9.12 -6.18
C THR A 31 -29.89 8.97 -7.35
N LEU A 32 -30.35 9.29 -8.56
CA LEU A 32 -29.53 9.28 -9.78
C LEU A 32 -28.38 10.31 -9.71
N LEU A 33 -28.65 11.49 -9.14
CA LEU A 33 -27.65 12.55 -8.94
C LEU A 33 -26.61 12.14 -7.89
N VAL A 34 -27.04 11.50 -6.79
CA VAL A 34 -26.13 10.97 -5.74
C VAL A 34 -25.22 9.88 -6.30
N LEU A 35 -25.76 8.97 -7.11
CA LEU A 35 -24.98 7.96 -7.83
C LEU A 35 -23.95 8.57 -8.76
N LEU A 36 -24.35 9.57 -9.57
CA LEU A 36 -23.44 10.26 -10.48
C LEU A 36 -22.31 10.97 -9.71
N ALA A 37 -22.65 11.66 -8.62
CA ALA A 37 -21.68 12.32 -7.75
C ALA A 37 -20.73 11.29 -7.10
N GLY A 38 -21.23 10.13 -6.70
CA GLY A 38 -20.43 9.03 -6.16
C GLY A 38 -19.43 8.48 -7.19
N VAL A 39 -19.87 8.24 -8.43
CA VAL A 39 -19.00 7.79 -9.53
C VAL A 39 -17.94 8.84 -9.84
N LEU A 40 -18.30 10.12 -9.92
CA LEU A 40 -17.35 11.21 -10.14
C LEU A 40 -16.34 11.34 -9.00
N ALA A 41 -16.77 11.14 -7.74
CA ALA A 41 -15.87 11.12 -6.59
C ALA A 41 -14.86 9.95 -6.67
N ILE A 42 -15.29 8.76 -7.09
CA ILE A 42 -14.38 7.62 -7.32
C ILE A 42 -13.38 7.96 -8.42
N ILE A 43 -13.83 8.44 -9.57
CA ILE A 43 -12.95 8.79 -10.70
C ILE A 43 -11.94 9.87 -10.29
N GLY A 44 -12.41 10.93 -9.62
CA GLY A 44 -11.54 12.01 -9.14
C GLY A 44 -10.53 11.54 -8.10
N GLY A 45 -10.94 10.65 -7.18
CA GLY A 45 -10.05 10.07 -6.19
C GLY A 45 -8.98 9.15 -6.80
N ILE A 46 -9.36 8.31 -7.77
CA ILE A 46 -8.42 7.47 -8.53
C ILE A 46 -7.44 8.35 -9.30
N TRP A 47 -7.93 9.40 -9.96
CA TRP A 47 -7.08 10.33 -10.70
C TRP A 47 -6.05 11.02 -9.81
N LEU A 48 -6.45 11.48 -8.62
CA LEU A 48 -5.53 12.08 -7.63
C LEU A 48 -4.45 11.10 -7.18
N ILE A 49 -4.80 9.84 -6.98
CA ILE A 49 -3.83 8.80 -6.60
C ILE A 49 -2.87 8.51 -7.76
N ILE A 50 -3.38 8.33 -8.99
CA ILE A 50 -2.55 8.01 -10.15
C ILE A 50 -1.64 9.17 -10.53
N SER A 51 -2.15 10.40 -10.51
CA SER A 51 -1.35 11.60 -10.88
C SER A 51 -0.19 11.87 -9.92
N THR A 52 -0.24 11.32 -8.70
CA THR A 52 0.83 11.45 -7.70
C THR A 52 1.73 10.21 -7.63
N LEU A 53 1.30 9.08 -8.19
CA LEU A 53 2.10 7.88 -8.37
C LEU A 53 3.06 8.03 -9.55
N THR A 54 4.23 8.59 -9.28
CA THR A 54 5.34 8.52 -10.24
C THR A 54 5.95 7.12 -10.25
N LEU A 55 6.51 6.71 -11.41
CA LEU A 55 7.25 5.44 -11.53
C LEU A 55 8.34 5.32 -10.44
N GLY A 56 8.98 6.43 -10.08
CA GLY A 56 9.99 6.48 -9.01
C GLY A 56 9.44 6.12 -7.64
N VAL A 57 8.20 6.53 -7.30
CA VAL A 57 7.55 6.13 -6.05
C VAL A 57 7.27 4.62 -6.05
N VAL A 58 6.72 4.10 -7.15
CA VAL A 58 6.42 2.66 -7.28
C VAL A 58 7.68 1.81 -7.14
N LEU A 59 8.77 2.20 -7.83
CA LEU A 59 10.05 1.50 -7.75
C LEU A 59 10.66 1.53 -6.35
N ARG A 60 10.53 2.65 -5.62
CA ARG A 60 10.96 2.72 -4.21
C ARG A 60 10.18 1.75 -3.32
N LYS A 61 8.84 1.70 -3.46
CA LYS A 61 8.00 0.77 -2.67
C LYS A 61 8.36 -0.68 -2.98
N LEU A 62 8.57 -1.03 -4.25
CA LEU A 62 9.01 -2.36 -4.66
C LEU A 62 10.40 -2.71 -4.10
N ALA A 63 11.36 -1.78 -4.20
CA ALA A 63 12.69 -1.97 -3.61
C ALA A 63 12.59 -2.15 -2.08
N GLY A 64 11.75 -1.37 -1.41
CA GLY A 64 11.50 -1.49 0.03
C GLY A 64 10.92 -2.84 0.41
N LEU A 65 9.95 -3.36 -0.36
CA LEU A 65 9.39 -4.70 -0.18
C LEU A 65 10.44 -5.81 -0.37
N LEU A 66 11.28 -5.70 -1.40
CA LEU A 66 12.36 -6.67 -1.64
C LEU A 66 13.39 -6.65 -0.51
N LEU A 67 13.86 -5.47 -0.10
CA LEU A 67 14.81 -5.33 1.00
C LEU A 67 14.22 -5.81 2.33
N GLY A 68 12.97 -5.47 2.60
CA GLY A 68 12.24 -5.95 3.78
C GLY A 68 12.08 -7.48 3.77
N GLY A 69 11.75 -8.07 2.62
CA GLY A 69 11.63 -9.52 2.46
C GLY A 69 12.97 -10.24 2.65
N ILE A 70 14.06 -9.73 2.05
CA ILE A 70 15.42 -10.26 2.26
C ILE A 70 15.83 -10.11 3.73
N GLY A 71 15.55 -8.96 4.34
CA GLY A 71 15.85 -8.72 5.73
C GLY A 71 15.12 -9.67 6.67
N LEU A 72 13.83 -9.89 6.43
CA LEU A 72 13.00 -10.85 7.17
C LEU A 72 13.53 -12.28 7.00
N PHE A 73 13.92 -12.66 5.78
CA PHE A 73 14.58 -13.94 5.54
C PHE A 73 15.91 -14.06 6.30
N LEU A 74 16.73 -13.02 6.37
CA LEU A 74 18.00 -13.07 7.11
C LEU A 74 17.82 -13.14 8.64
N VAL A 75 16.71 -12.60 9.17
CA VAL A 75 16.40 -12.67 10.60
C VAL A 75 15.81 -14.02 10.99
N PHE A 76 14.83 -14.52 10.23
CA PHE A 76 14.05 -15.70 10.61
C PHE A 76 14.39 -16.96 9.82
N GLY A 77 14.77 -16.82 8.56
CA GLY A 77 15.09 -17.95 7.68
C GLY A 77 16.55 -18.37 7.81
N PHE A 78 17.48 -17.43 7.70
CA PHE A 78 18.91 -17.70 7.60
C PHE A 78 19.53 -18.47 8.78
N PRO A 79 19.17 -18.23 10.06
CA PRO A 79 19.76 -18.95 11.20
C PRO A 79 19.55 -20.47 11.20
N ASP A 80 18.53 -20.96 10.49
CA ASP A 80 18.05 -22.34 10.58
C ASP A 80 18.41 -23.20 9.34
N ILE A 81 19.19 -22.68 8.38
CA ILE A 81 19.35 -23.31 7.06
C ILE A 81 20.48 -24.34 6.99
N SER A 82 21.53 -24.27 7.81
CA SER A 82 22.60 -25.27 7.72
C SER A 82 23.47 -25.45 8.97
N ASP A 83 23.92 -26.70 9.16
CA ASP A 83 24.96 -27.09 10.13
C ASP A 83 26.34 -26.43 9.87
N TYR A 84 26.52 -25.79 8.70
CA TYR A 84 27.74 -25.06 8.33
C TYR A 84 27.81 -23.63 8.92
N GLN A 85 26.69 -23.12 9.45
CA GLN A 85 26.65 -21.78 10.01
C GLN A 85 27.21 -21.77 11.43
N GLN A 86 28.45 -21.28 11.56
CA GLN A 86 28.99 -20.95 12.89
C GLN A 86 28.11 -19.87 13.54
N SER A 87 27.95 -19.93 14.86
CA SER A 87 27.10 -19.00 15.62
C SER A 87 27.35 -17.52 15.27
N GLY A 88 28.60 -17.12 15.02
CA GLY A 88 28.96 -15.76 14.60
C GLY A 88 28.40 -15.33 13.22
N MET A 89 28.25 -16.26 12.27
CA MET A 89 27.61 -15.97 10.97
C MET A 89 26.11 -15.77 11.11
N SER A 90 25.45 -16.52 11.99
CA SER A 90 24.03 -16.36 12.27
C SER A 90 23.72 -14.99 12.87
N PHE A 91 24.49 -14.56 13.89
CA PHE A 91 24.36 -13.22 14.46
C PHE A 91 24.60 -12.10 13.45
N THR A 92 25.59 -12.27 12.57
CA THR A 92 25.88 -11.30 11.50
C THR A 92 24.74 -11.22 10.49
N GLY A 93 24.17 -12.37 10.11
CA GLY A 93 23.00 -12.44 9.22
C GLY A 93 21.79 -11.73 9.82
N ILE A 94 21.48 -11.99 11.09
CA ILE A 94 20.38 -11.33 11.81
C ILE A 94 20.59 -9.81 11.87
N PHE A 95 21.81 -9.36 12.17
CA PHE A 95 22.14 -7.93 12.23
C PHE A 95 21.94 -7.23 10.88
N ILE A 96 22.46 -7.81 9.79
CA ILE A 96 22.24 -7.31 8.43
C ILE A 96 20.75 -7.34 8.09
N GLY A 97 20.05 -8.40 8.50
CA GLY A 97 18.62 -8.55 8.30
C GLY A 97 17.83 -7.40 8.93
N PHE A 98 18.13 -7.02 10.16
CA PHE A 98 17.50 -5.87 10.81
C PHE A 98 17.78 -4.55 10.07
N ILE A 99 19.01 -4.32 9.59
CA ILE A 99 19.32 -3.13 8.80
C ILE A 99 18.48 -3.10 7.52
N LEU A 100 18.42 -4.22 6.79
CA LEU A 100 17.62 -4.32 5.57
C LEU A 100 16.12 -4.14 5.82
N MET A 101 15.61 -4.65 6.95
CA MET A 101 14.22 -4.41 7.35
C MET A 101 13.96 -2.93 7.65
N ILE A 102 14.83 -2.25 8.39
CA ILE A 102 14.69 -0.82 8.69
C ILE A 102 14.71 0.01 7.41
N VAL A 103 15.67 -0.25 6.52
CA VAL A 103 15.78 0.44 5.22
C VAL A 103 14.58 0.11 4.33
N GLY A 104 14.12 -1.14 4.32
CA GLY A 104 12.95 -1.59 3.58
C GLY A 104 11.68 -0.88 4.03
N VAL A 105 11.42 -0.84 5.34
CA VAL A 105 10.30 -0.10 5.93
C VAL A 105 10.40 1.39 5.60
N TYR A 106 11.59 1.98 5.70
CA TYR A 106 11.81 3.37 5.31
C TYR A 106 11.41 3.64 3.85
N PHE A 107 11.79 2.77 2.90
CA PHE A 107 11.39 2.90 1.50
C PHE A 107 9.90 2.65 1.27
N ILE A 108 9.25 1.82 2.10
CA ILE A 108 7.80 1.61 2.04
C ILE A 108 7.04 2.82 2.58
N LEU A 109 7.58 3.54 3.57
CA LEU A 109 6.93 4.71 4.15
C LEU A 109 7.21 6.01 3.36
N PHE A 110 8.43 6.19 2.84
CA PHE A 110 8.90 7.42 2.18
C PHE A 110 9.29 7.21 0.71
#